data_AF-A0A2M7DVX9-F1
#
_entry.id   AF-A0A2M7DVX9-F1
#
_cell.length_a   1.000
_cell.length_b   1.000
_cell.length_c   1.000
_cell.angle_alpha   90.00
_cell.angle_beta   90.00
_cell.angle_gamma   90.00
#
_symmetry.space_group_name_H-M   'P 1'
#
loop_
_entity.id
_entity.type
_entity.pdbx_description
1 polymer ?
#
loop_
_entity_poly.entity_id
_entity_poly.type
_entity_poly.pdbx_seq_one_letter_code
_entity_poly.pdbx_strand_id
1 'polypeptide(L)' 'MKKILLYPLAFVCVLCPLCIVARAKPQSDWAEFVHGLSKICPFCWAYKKIKRLKYPRRCKSGN' A
#
# COMPACT_ATOMS: atom_id res chain seq x y z
N MET A 1 -12.65 16.99 9.04
CA MET A 1 -11.40 17.59 8.49
C MET A 1 -10.35 16.48 8.31
N LYS A 2 -9.47 16.53 7.28
CA LYS A 2 -8.43 15.53 6.89
C LYS A 2 -8.78 14.46 5.83
N LYS A 3 -9.61 14.75 4.82
CA LYS A 3 -9.60 13.99 3.54
C LYS A 3 -8.53 14.51 2.56
N ILE A 4 -8.09 15.76 2.71
CA ILE A 4 -7.08 16.41 1.86
C ILE A 4 -5.68 15.80 2.03
N LEU A 5 -5.31 15.37 3.24
CA LEU A 5 -3.99 14.75 3.47
C LEU A 5 -3.88 13.31 2.95
N LEU A 6 -4.99 12.64 2.64
CA LEU A 6 -4.96 11.22 2.31
C LEU A 6 -4.27 10.96 0.94
N TYR A 7 -4.49 11.87 -0.01
CA TYR A 7 -3.93 11.81 -1.37
C TYR A 7 -2.41 11.98 -1.42
N PRO A 8 -1.80 13.04 -0.84
CA PRO A 8 -0.34 13.19 -0.85
C PRO A 8 0.34 12.05 -0.09
N LEU A 9 -0.23 11.57 1.03
CA LEU A 9 0.31 10.43 1.76
C LEU A 9 0.27 9.13 0.94
N ALA A 10 -0.81 8.90 0.19
CA ALA A 10 -0.89 7.76 -0.72
C ALA A 10 0.08 7.89 -1.90
N PHE A 11 0.33 9.11 -2.38
CA PHE A 11 1.26 9.38 -3.48
C PHE A 11 2.71 9.03 -3.09
N VAL A 12 3.12 9.35 -1.86
CA VAL A 12 4.41 8.90 -1.30
C VAL A 12 4.53 7.38 -1.34
N CYS A 13 3.46 6.65 -1.06
CA CYS A 13 3.45 5.18 -1.14
C CYS A 13 3.50 4.66 -2.60
N VAL A 14 3.14 5.47 -3.60
CA VAL A 14 3.32 5.11 -5.02
C VAL A 14 4.79 5.23 -5.41
N LEU A 15 5.46 6.28 -4.95
CA LEU A 15 6.87 6.57 -5.25
C LEU A 15 7.86 5.82 -4.35
N CYS A 16 7.40 5.18 -3.27
CA CYS A 16 8.26 4.48 -2.35
C CYS A 16 8.92 3.26 -3.02
N PRO A 17 10.27 3.21 -3.12
CA PRO A 17 10.97 2.14 -3.82
C PRO A 17 10.70 0.76 -3.21
N LEU A 18 10.58 0.67 -1.88
CA LEU A 18 10.19 -0.57 -1.17
C LEU A 18 8.82 -1.08 -1.63
N CYS A 19 7.84 -0.18 -1.74
CA CYS A 19 6.49 -0.53 -2.18
C CYS A 19 6.45 -0.89 -3.67
N ILE A 20 7.29 -0.26 -4.50
CA ILE A 20 7.41 -0.57 -5.93
C ILE A 20 7.99 -1.97 -6.11
N VAL A 21 9.10 -2.29 -5.44
CA VAL A 21 9.75 -3.60 -5.51
C VAL A 21 8.82 -4.71 -5.03
N ALA A 22 8.13 -4.52 -3.90
CA ALA A 22 7.15 -5.47 -3.39
C ALA A 22 5.95 -5.68 -4.33
N ARG A 23 5.53 -4.65 -5.09
CA ARG A 23 4.49 -4.78 -6.13
C ARG A 23 5.00 -5.49 -7.38
N ALA A 24 6.25 -5.27 -7.76
CA ALA A 24 6.86 -5.89 -8.93
C ALA A 24 7.17 -7.38 -8.69
N LYS A 25 7.50 -7.75 -7.44
CA LYS A 25 7.83 -9.12 -7.02
C LYS A 25 6.94 -9.54 -5.85
N PRO A 26 5.64 -9.84 -6.06
CA PRO A 26 4.71 -10.16 -4.97
C PRO A 26 4.94 -11.52 -4.30
N GLN A 27 5.86 -12.34 -4.83
CA GLN A 27 6.11 -13.72 -4.40
C GLN A 27 7.48 -13.93 -3.73
N SER A 28 8.20 -12.85 -3.41
CA SER A 28 9.50 -12.90 -2.72
C SER A 28 9.36 -12.59 -1.23
N ASP A 29 10.31 -13.02 -0.41
CA ASP A 29 10.42 -12.67 1.02
C ASP A 29 10.31 -11.16 1.28
N TRP A 30 10.79 -10.34 0.33
CA TRP A 30 10.66 -8.89 0.36
C TRP A 30 9.20 -8.41 0.36
N ALA A 31 8.32 -9.08 -0.39
CA ALA A 31 6.90 -8.73 -0.40
C ALA A 31 6.24 -9.03 0.94
N GLU A 32 6.62 -10.14 1.58
CA GLU A 32 6.10 -10.52 2.91
C GLU A 32 6.56 -9.53 3.99
N PHE A 33 7.85 -9.16 3.97
CA PHE A 33 8.40 -8.14 4.86
C PHE A 33 7.72 -6.78 4.69
N VAL A 34 7.53 -6.33 3.45
CA VAL A 34 6.83 -5.08 3.15
C VAL A 34 5.35 -5.17 3.53
N HIS A 35 4.73 -6.36 3.45
CA HIS A 35 3.37 -6.57 3.94
C HIS A 35 3.27 -6.42 5.46
N GLY A 36 4.26 -6.92 6.20
CA GLY A 36 4.40 -6.71 7.63
C GLY A 36 4.53 -5.22 7.99
N LEU A 37 5.45 -4.52 7.32
CA LEU A 37 5.64 -3.07 7.49
C LEU A 37 4.41 -2.25 7.08
N SER A 38 3.64 -2.73 6.10
CA SER A 38 2.41 -2.05 5.67
C SER A 38 1.36 -1.96 6.77
N LYS A 39 1.43 -2.78 7.84
CA LYS A 39 0.54 -2.67 9.01
C LYS A 39 0.87 -1.45 9.88
N ILE A 40 2.12 -1.00 9.84
CA ILE A 40 2.66 0.07 10.71
C ILE A 40 2.81 1.38 9.93
N CYS A 41 3.06 1.29 8.61
CA CYS A 41 3.30 2.45 7.76
C CYS A 41 2.00 3.24 7.48
N PRO A 42 1.90 4.52 7.92
CA PRO A 42 0.70 5.33 7.72
C PRO A 42 0.43 5.64 6.23
N PHE A 43 1.49 5.68 5.40
CA PHE A 43 1.37 5.88 3.96
C PHE A 43 0.76 4.67 3.25
N CYS A 44 1.18 3.46 3.64
CA CYS A 44 0.60 2.23 3.11
C CYS A 44 -0.88 2.08 3.51
N TRP A 45 -1.23 2.48 4.73
CA TRP A 45 -2.63 2.52 5.17
C TRP A 45 -3.46 3.50 4.33
N ALA A 46 -2.96 4.72 4.13
CA ALA A 46 -3.63 5.73 3.29
C ALA A 46 -3.80 5.22 1.85
N TYR A 47 -2.75 4.63 1.27
CA TYR A 47 -2.77 4.05 -0.07
C TYR A 47 -3.78 2.91 -0.20
N LYS A 48 -3.81 1.97 0.75
CA LYS A 48 -4.80 0.87 0.79
C LYS A 48 -6.23 1.41 0.88
N LYS A 49 -6.44 2.48 1.64
CA LYS A 49 -7.74 3.14 1.79
C LYS A 49 -8.19 3.80 0.48
N ILE A 50 -7.29 4.51 -0.23
CA ILE A 50 -7.59 5.07 -1.56
C ILE A 50 -7.83 3.96 -2.59
N LYS A 51 -7.03 2.90 -2.60
CA LYS A 51 -7.20 1.79 -3.55
C LYS A 51 -8.56 1.11 -3.39
N ARG A 52 -9.02 0.89 -2.15
CA ARG A 52 -10.36 0.35 -1.87
C ARG A 52 -11.48 1.27 -2.37
N LEU A 53 -11.30 2.58 -2.29
CA LEU A 53 -12.28 3.57 -2.79
C LEU A 53 -12.32 3.63 -4.32
N LYS A 54 -11.17 3.45 -5.00
CA LYS A 54 -11.05 3.58 -6.46
C LYS A 54 -11.32 2.26 -7.22
N TYR A 55 -11.03 1.11 -6.62
CA TYR A 55 -11.22 -0.23 -7.22
C TYR A 55 -11.74 -1.21 -6.15
N PRO A 56 -13.06 -1.35 -5.97
CA PRO A 56 -13.65 -2.12 -4.86
C PRO A 56 -13.40 -3.65 -4.89
N ARG A 57 -12.73 -4.22 -5.90
CA ARG A 57 -12.50 -5.68 -6.00
C ARG A 57 -11.05 -6.04 -6.41
N ARG A 58 -10.53 -7.06 -5.72
CA ARG A 58 -9.19 -7.72 -5.80
C ARG A 58 -8.06 -7.09 -4.98
N CYS A 59 -8.13 -7.27 -3.68
CA CYS A 59 -6.99 -7.87 -2.98
C CYS A 59 -7.49 -9.17 -2.37
N LYS A 60 -7.23 -10.30 -3.05
CA LYS A 60 -7.23 -11.59 -2.36
C LYS A 60 -6.21 -11.46 -1.24
N SER A 61 -6.69 -11.52 -0.01
CA SER A 61 -5.88 -11.93 1.13
C SER A 61 -5.33 -13.30 0.76
N GLY A 62 -4.03 -13.39 0.49
CA GLY A 62 -3.33 -14.65 0.33
C GLY A 62 -2.75 -15.02 1.68
N ASN A 63 -3.38 -16.02 2.30
CA ASN A 63 -2.98 -16.84 3.44
C ASN A 63 -2.16 -16.16 4.55
#